data_AF-A0A3N5P2S0-F1
#
_entry.id   AF-A0A3N5P2S0-F1
#
_cell.length_a   1.000
_cell.length_b   1.000
_cell.length_c   1.000
_cell.angle_alpha   90.00
_cell.angle_beta   90.00
_cell.angle_gamma   90.00
#
_symmetry.space_group_name_H-M   'P 1'
#
loop_
_entity.id
_entity.type
_entity.pdbx_description
1 polymer ?
#
loop_
_entity_poly.entity_id
_entity_poly.type
_entity_poly.pdbx_seq_one_letter_code
_entity_poly.pdbx_strand_id
1 'polypeptide(L)'
;MQTLVRSLVLTAALLPAVVANPVVGAKADKSITLVPLGTYRTFLFDEGAVEISAYDPQTRRAFVTFAEEPRIEAINLSDPGNPSLALTIDLSPWGGLSAHATSVAVRDGVLAVAVPQGVDDTDPGKVVFFDTHGIFLSVVTVGALPDMLTFTPNGRFLLTANEGQPRADYLFDPEGSISIVDMAAGAASLTDADVTTAGFTAFNSTPIDPRIRVFGPGSSVA
;
A
#
# COMPACT_ATOMS: atom_id res chain seq x y z
N MET A 1 -91.51 14.99 3.66
CA MET A 1 -91.40 14.87 2.19
C MET A 1 -90.67 13.57 1.90
N GLN A 2 -91.31 12.67 1.17
CA GLN A 2 -90.86 11.32 0.79
C GLN A 2 -89.51 11.39 0.05
N THR A 3 -88.68 10.35 -0.01
CA THR A 3 -88.85 9.26 -1.00
C THR A 3 -87.87 8.11 -0.71
N LEU A 4 -88.40 6.88 -0.60
CA LEU A 4 -87.62 5.64 -0.69
C LEU A 4 -87.22 5.40 -2.16
N VAL A 5 -85.96 5.04 -2.40
CA VAL A 5 -85.55 4.42 -3.68
C VAL A 5 -85.06 3.01 -3.36
N ARG A 6 -85.81 2.01 -3.86
CA ARG A 6 -85.39 0.61 -3.91
C ARG A 6 -84.57 0.41 -5.18
N SER A 7 -83.34 -0.06 -5.05
CA SER A 7 -82.51 -0.46 -6.19
C SER A 7 -82.38 -1.98 -6.26
N LEU A 8 -82.69 -2.49 -7.45
CA LEU A 8 -82.65 -3.88 -7.89
C LEU A 8 -81.18 -4.33 -8.06
N VAL A 9 -80.80 -5.48 -7.50
CA VAL A 9 -79.48 -6.09 -7.70
C VAL A 9 -79.57 -7.08 -8.85
N LEU A 10 -78.78 -6.86 -9.91
CA LEU A 10 -78.58 -7.78 -11.02
C LEU A 10 -77.18 -8.41 -10.88
N THR A 11 -77.11 -9.67 -10.48
CA THR A 11 -75.85 -10.43 -10.42
C THR A 11 -75.46 -10.94 -11.80
N ALA A 12 -74.34 -10.44 -12.35
CA ALA A 12 -73.65 -11.04 -13.49
C ALA A 12 -72.53 -11.95 -12.96
N ALA A 13 -72.56 -13.23 -13.34
CA ALA A 13 -71.51 -14.19 -13.05
C ALA A 13 -70.32 -13.97 -14.01
N LEU A 14 -69.14 -13.65 -13.48
CA LEU A 14 -67.87 -13.67 -14.23
C LEU A 14 -67.13 -14.98 -13.93
N LEU A 15 -66.73 -15.70 -14.99
CA LEU A 15 -65.79 -16.81 -14.93
C LEU A 15 -64.37 -16.29 -14.61
N PRO A 16 -63.57 -16.97 -13.76
CA PRO A 16 -62.24 -16.50 -13.44
C PRO A 16 -61.27 -16.83 -14.57
N ALA A 17 -60.61 -15.81 -15.12
CA ALA A 17 -59.42 -15.99 -15.93
C ALA A 17 -58.22 -16.23 -14.98
N VAL A 18 -57.55 -17.37 -15.10
CA VAL A 18 -56.30 -17.65 -14.39
C VAL A 18 -55.21 -16.81 -15.05
N VAL A 19 -54.77 -15.76 -14.36
CA VAL A 19 -53.57 -14.99 -14.73
C VAL A 19 -52.36 -15.71 -14.14
N ALA A 20 -51.58 -16.37 -15.00
CA ALA A 20 -50.26 -16.85 -14.61
C ALA A 20 -49.33 -15.64 -14.45
N ASN A 21 -49.06 -15.24 -13.21
CA ASN A 21 -48.01 -14.27 -12.93
C ASN A 21 -46.65 -14.96 -13.12
N PRO A 22 -45.79 -14.52 -14.06
CA PRO A 22 -44.43 -15.01 -14.10
C PRO A 22 -43.75 -14.57 -12.80
N VAL A 23 -43.22 -15.54 -12.06
CA VAL A 23 -42.31 -15.27 -10.95
C VAL A 23 -41.03 -14.71 -11.56
N VAL A 24 -40.94 -13.39 -11.68
CA VAL A 24 -39.70 -12.71 -12.00
C VAL A 24 -38.79 -12.91 -10.79
N GLY A 25 -37.80 -13.79 -10.92
CA GLY A 25 -36.74 -13.90 -9.92
C GLY A 25 -36.03 -12.56 -9.82
N ALA A 26 -36.26 -11.84 -8.73
CA ALA A 26 -35.55 -10.61 -8.43
C ALA A 26 -34.07 -10.96 -8.22
N LYS A 27 -33.26 -10.72 -9.25
CA LYS A 27 -31.81 -10.74 -9.15
C LYS A 27 -31.44 -9.57 -8.25
N ALA A 28 -31.00 -9.84 -7.02
CA ALA A 28 -30.55 -8.79 -6.12
C ALA A 28 -29.41 -8.02 -6.79
N ASP A 29 -29.66 -6.76 -7.12
CA ASP A 29 -28.67 -5.87 -7.72
C ASP A 29 -27.66 -5.51 -6.62
N LYS A 30 -26.51 -6.18 -6.62
CA LYS A 30 -25.42 -5.87 -5.68
C LYS A 30 -24.61 -4.71 -6.24
N SER A 31 -25.19 -3.52 -6.28
CA SER A 31 -24.46 -2.31 -6.65
C SER A 31 -23.64 -1.82 -5.46
N ILE A 32 -22.33 -1.61 -5.65
CA ILE A 32 -21.46 -0.92 -4.71
C ILE A 32 -21.37 0.54 -5.16
N THR A 33 -21.61 1.48 -4.24
CA THR A 33 -21.41 2.92 -4.48
C THR A 33 -20.27 3.41 -3.60
N LEU A 34 -19.27 4.04 -4.23
CA LEU A 34 -18.18 4.72 -3.52
C LEU A 34 -18.52 6.21 -3.43
N VAL A 35 -18.53 6.75 -2.22
CA VAL A 35 -18.71 8.19 -1.98
C VAL A 35 -17.42 8.70 -1.33
N PRO A 36 -16.69 9.63 -1.98
CA PRO A 36 -15.49 10.19 -1.37
C PRO A 36 -15.86 11.01 -0.14
N LEU A 37 -15.14 10.81 0.96
CA LEU A 37 -15.36 11.57 2.20
C LEU A 37 -14.68 12.94 2.15
N GLY A 38 -13.43 12.99 1.70
CA GLY A 38 -12.61 14.19 1.59
C GLY A 38 -11.49 14.00 0.57
N THR A 39 -10.71 15.04 0.31
CA THR A 39 -9.59 14.99 -0.64
C THR A 39 -8.48 15.91 -0.18
N TYR A 40 -7.27 15.37 -0.06
CA TYR A 40 -6.04 16.15 0.04
C TYR A 40 -5.43 16.27 -1.37
N ARG A 41 -4.90 17.44 -1.73
CA ARG A 41 -4.30 17.71 -3.04
C ARG A 41 -2.89 18.26 -2.84
N THR A 42 -1.91 17.61 -3.44
CA THR A 42 -0.51 18.07 -3.50
C THR A 42 -0.30 19.12 -4.58
N PHE A 43 -1.22 19.19 -5.56
CA PHE A 43 -1.16 20.04 -6.76
C PHE A 43 0.00 19.73 -7.73
N LEU A 44 0.69 18.60 -7.54
CA LEU A 44 1.63 18.04 -8.50
C LEU A 44 0.83 17.27 -9.56
N PHE A 45 1.18 17.45 -10.83
CA PHE A 45 0.50 16.82 -11.98
C PHE A 45 1.55 16.30 -12.95
N ASP A 46 1.42 15.04 -13.37
CA ASP A 46 2.36 14.37 -14.30
C ASP A 46 3.81 14.29 -13.78
N GLU A 47 3.97 14.44 -12.46
CA GLU A 47 5.20 14.25 -11.69
C GLU A 47 4.96 13.07 -10.72
N GLY A 48 6.02 12.40 -10.30
CA GLY A 48 5.98 11.27 -9.36
C GLY A 48 5.44 11.68 -7.98
N ALA A 49 4.11 11.74 -7.87
CA ALA A 49 3.37 12.17 -6.70
C ALA A 49 3.27 11.04 -5.65
N VAL A 50 2.10 10.88 -5.03
CA VAL A 50 1.88 9.90 -3.97
C VAL A 50 1.65 8.49 -4.55
N GLU A 51 2.48 7.53 -4.12
CA GLU A 51 2.37 6.14 -4.57
C GLU A 51 1.95 5.17 -3.46
N ILE A 52 2.64 5.19 -2.31
CA ILE A 52 2.41 4.28 -1.19
C ILE A 52 1.89 5.05 0.02
N SER A 53 1.00 4.42 0.79
CA SER A 53 0.49 4.99 2.03
C SER A 53 0.42 3.99 3.18
N ALA A 54 0.62 4.49 4.40
CA ALA A 54 0.44 3.74 5.65
C ALA A 54 -0.34 4.58 6.67
N TYR A 55 -1.36 3.99 7.29
CA TYR A 55 -2.21 4.68 8.26
C TYR A 55 -1.82 4.34 9.69
N ASP A 56 -1.57 5.36 10.51
CA ASP A 56 -1.42 5.23 11.96
C ASP A 56 -2.76 5.49 12.67
N PRO A 57 -3.38 4.47 13.29
CA PRO A 57 -4.62 4.66 14.03
C PRO A 57 -4.46 5.49 15.31
N GLN A 58 -3.25 5.58 15.89
CA GLN A 58 -3.02 6.32 17.13
C GLN A 58 -3.07 7.84 16.88
N THR A 59 -2.31 8.32 15.90
CA THR A 59 -2.30 9.74 15.51
C THR A 59 -3.38 10.11 14.49
N ARG A 60 -4.05 9.11 13.90
CA ARG A 60 -5.01 9.26 12.79
C ARG A 60 -4.39 9.97 11.60
N ARG A 61 -3.18 9.56 11.24
CA ARG A 61 -2.43 10.12 10.11
C ARG A 61 -2.20 9.07 9.05
N ALA A 62 -2.31 9.45 7.78
CA ALA A 62 -1.79 8.66 6.67
C ALA A 62 -0.43 9.24 6.26
N PHE A 63 0.61 8.42 6.31
CA PHE A 63 1.93 8.74 5.74
C PHE A 63 1.91 8.37 4.28
N VAL A 64 2.38 9.27 3.42
CA VAL A 64 2.37 9.11 1.97
C VAL A 64 3.75 9.38 1.39
N THR A 65 4.17 8.54 0.44
CA THR A 65 5.44 8.71 -0.28
C THR A 65 5.35 9.77 -1.36
N PHE A 66 6.50 10.24 -1.85
CA PHE A 66 6.64 10.99 -3.09
C PHE A 66 7.77 10.34 -3.90
N ALA A 67 7.49 9.98 -5.15
CA ALA A 67 8.43 9.22 -5.98
C ALA A 67 9.57 10.07 -6.55
N GLU A 68 9.37 11.39 -6.70
CA GLU A 68 10.37 12.30 -7.28
C GLU A 68 10.82 13.41 -6.32
N GLU A 69 10.42 13.34 -5.05
CA GLU A 69 10.78 14.33 -4.04
C GLU A 69 11.30 13.68 -2.77
N PRO A 70 12.31 14.27 -2.10
CA PRO A 70 12.94 13.71 -0.91
C PRO A 70 12.08 13.94 0.33
N ARG A 71 10.81 13.50 0.32
CA ARG A 71 9.91 13.68 1.46
C ARG A 71 8.87 12.57 1.66
N ILE A 72 8.44 12.47 2.91
CA ILE A 72 7.16 11.88 3.31
C ILE A 72 6.24 12.99 3.80
N GLU A 73 4.95 12.94 3.48
CA GLU A 73 3.94 13.76 4.16
C GLU A 73 3.08 12.90 5.07
N ALA A 74 2.76 13.43 6.25
CA ALA A 74 1.72 12.85 7.09
C ALA A 74 0.45 13.71 6.97
N ILE A 75 -0.62 13.10 6.48
CA ILE A 75 -1.92 13.75 6.30
C ILE A 75 -2.78 13.45 7.53
N ASN A 76 -3.25 14.49 8.21
CA ASN A 76 -4.20 14.37 9.31
C ASN A 76 -5.57 13.95 8.76
N LEU A 77 -6.06 12.80 9.25
CA LEU A 77 -7.37 12.22 8.93
C LEU A 77 -8.27 12.11 10.16
N SER A 78 -8.00 12.91 11.21
CA SER A 78 -8.88 12.99 12.39
C SER A 78 -10.30 13.44 12.04
N ASP A 79 -10.44 14.26 11.00
CA ASP A 79 -11.68 14.52 10.28
C ASP A 79 -11.48 14.08 8.80
N PRO A 80 -11.97 12.90 8.39
CA PRO A 80 -11.78 12.40 7.03
C PRO A 80 -12.55 13.22 5.97
N GLY A 81 -13.50 14.08 6.39
CA GLY A 81 -14.16 15.03 5.51
C GLY A 81 -13.29 16.23 5.13
N ASN A 82 -12.31 16.57 5.98
CA ASN A 82 -11.40 17.69 5.79
C ASN A 82 -9.93 17.29 6.04
N PRO A 83 -9.35 16.41 5.18
CA PRO A 83 -7.93 16.06 5.27
C PRO A 83 -7.03 17.29 5.19
N SER A 84 -5.95 17.30 5.99
CA SER A 84 -4.98 18.41 6.02
C SER A 84 -3.56 17.91 6.23
N LEU A 85 -2.56 18.64 5.77
CA LEU A 85 -1.16 18.33 6.03
C LEU A 85 -0.86 18.49 7.52
N ALA A 86 -0.30 17.45 8.16
CA ALA A 86 0.13 17.49 9.56
C ALA A 86 1.62 17.82 9.70
N LEU A 87 2.47 17.15 8.92
CA LEU A 87 3.91 17.36 8.90
C LEU A 87 4.52 16.82 7.59
N THR A 88 5.74 17.26 7.33
CA THR A 88 6.60 16.78 6.25
C THR A 88 7.91 16.28 6.86
N ILE A 89 8.39 15.12 6.42
CA ILE A 89 9.67 14.53 6.82
C ILE A 89 10.60 14.63 5.62
N ASP A 90 11.77 15.26 5.82
CA ASP A 90 12.82 15.36 4.79
C ASP A 90 13.66 14.07 4.76
N LEU A 91 13.81 13.49 3.58
CA LEU A 91 14.59 12.28 3.32
C LEU A 91 15.98 12.58 2.74
N SER A 92 16.28 13.85 2.42
CA SER A 92 17.56 14.24 1.85
C SER A 92 18.81 13.79 2.62
N PRO A 93 18.78 13.61 3.97
CA PRO A 93 19.92 13.05 4.69
C PRO A 93 20.30 11.61 4.29
N TRP A 94 19.42 10.86 3.62
CA TRP A 94 19.61 9.43 3.31
C TRP A 94 19.72 9.09 1.82
N GLY A 95 19.60 10.08 0.92
CA GLY A 95 19.79 9.91 -0.53
C GLY A 95 20.05 11.22 -1.29
N GLY A 96 20.36 12.31 -0.58
CA GLY A 96 20.53 13.63 -1.17
C GLY A 96 19.25 14.19 -1.80
N LEU A 97 19.40 15.06 -2.80
CA LEU A 97 18.25 15.65 -3.50
C LEU A 97 17.50 14.65 -4.38
N SER A 98 18.10 13.49 -4.66
CA SER A 98 17.51 12.38 -5.42
C SER A 98 16.86 11.32 -4.50
N ALA A 99 16.90 11.54 -3.18
CA ALA A 99 16.20 10.65 -2.26
C ALA A 99 14.71 10.67 -2.59
N HIS A 100 14.10 9.50 -2.51
CA HIS A 100 12.66 9.31 -2.59
C HIS A 100 12.32 8.09 -1.74
N ALA A 101 11.03 7.95 -1.42
CA ALA A 101 10.54 6.78 -0.71
C ALA A 101 9.77 5.88 -1.65
N THR A 102 10.18 4.62 -1.68
CA THR A 102 9.51 3.55 -2.41
C THR A 102 8.43 2.89 -1.57
N SER A 103 8.59 2.87 -0.24
CA SER A 103 7.60 2.26 0.65
C SER A 103 7.59 2.87 2.05
N VAL A 104 6.43 2.80 2.71
CA VAL A 104 6.24 3.16 4.12
C VAL A 104 5.43 2.11 4.85
N ALA A 105 5.78 1.86 6.11
CA ALA A 105 5.00 1.03 7.00
C ALA A 105 4.94 1.66 8.39
N VAL A 106 3.81 1.51 9.09
CA VAL A 106 3.65 2.01 10.46
C VAL A 106 3.25 0.89 11.40
N ARG A 107 3.85 0.87 12.58
CA ARG A 107 3.45 -0.01 13.67
C ARG A 107 3.83 0.58 15.03
N ASP A 108 2.90 0.54 15.98
CA ASP A 108 3.17 0.82 17.40
C ASP A 108 3.93 2.16 17.64
N GLY A 109 3.57 3.20 16.90
CA GLY A 109 4.20 4.53 16.99
C GLY A 109 5.51 4.70 16.20
N VAL A 110 5.94 3.68 15.47
CA VAL A 110 7.13 3.69 14.59
C VAL A 110 6.69 3.75 13.13
N LEU A 111 7.29 4.67 12.37
CA LEU A 111 7.25 4.75 10.92
C LEU A 111 8.58 4.20 10.36
N ALA A 112 8.50 3.23 9.47
CA ALA A 112 9.63 2.77 8.66
C ALA A 112 9.46 3.27 7.22
N VAL A 113 10.55 3.75 6.63
CA VAL A 113 10.59 4.31 5.27
C VAL A 113 11.70 3.61 4.48
N ALA A 114 11.38 3.02 3.33
CA ALA A 114 12.36 2.47 2.42
C ALA A 114 12.86 3.59 1.50
N VAL A 115 14.19 3.74 1.43
CA VAL A 115 14.87 4.80 0.69
C VAL A 115 15.97 4.15 -0.16
N PRO A 116 15.81 4.07 -1.49
CA PRO A 116 16.89 3.64 -2.38
C PRO A 116 18.07 4.61 -2.35
N GLN A 117 19.23 4.21 -2.89
CA GLN A 117 20.40 5.09 -2.97
C GLN A 117 20.16 6.30 -3.91
N GLY A 118 19.17 6.22 -4.82
CA GLY A 118 18.66 7.36 -5.60
C GLY A 118 19.52 7.76 -6.81
N VAL A 119 20.83 7.57 -6.77
CA VAL A 119 21.71 7.78 -7.95
C VAL A 119 21.92 6.51 -8.78
N ASP A 120 21.86 5.36 -8.12
CA ASP A 120 22.02 4.04 -8.72
C ASP A 120 21.20 3.05 -7.91
N ASP A 121 20.09 2.58 -8.48
CA ASP A 121 19.17 1.65 -7.81
C ASP A 121 19.78 0.27 -7.55
N THR A 122 20.96 0.02 -8.13
CA THR A 122 21.71 -1.22 -7.88
C THR A 122 22.55 -1.19 -6.62
N ASP A 123 22.75 -0.01 -6.01
CA ASP A 123 23.42 0.12 -4.73
C ASP A 123 22.48 -0.26 -3.56
N PRO A 124 23.04 -0.76 -2.44
CA PRO A 124 22.29 -0.97 -1.20
C PRO A 124 21.49 0.26 -0.77
N GLY A 125 20.18 0.07 -0.56
CA GLY A 125 19.29 1.09 -0.03
C GLY A 125 19.31 1.16 1.50
N LYS A 126 18.32 1.86 2.04
CA LYS A 126 18.16 2.08 3.48
C LYS A 126 16.73 1.84 3.90
N VAL A 127 16.57 1.43 5.15
CA VAL A 127 15.33 1.63 5.90
C VAL A 127 15.60 2.66 6.99
N VAL A 128 14.87 3.77 6.92
CA VAL A 128 14.96 4.86 7.89
C VAL A 128 13.76 4.77 8.82
N PHE A 129 14.03 4.80 10.12
CA PHE A 129 13.00 4.73 11.16
C PHE A 129 12.77 6.11 11.77
N PHE A 130 11.49 6.45 11.92
CA PHE A 130 11.02 7.62 12.62
C PHE A 130 9.95 7.21 13.64
N ASP A 131 9.64 8.08 14.59
CA ASP A 131 8.35 8.00 15.26
C ASP A 131 7.23 8.60 14.39
N THR A 132 5.96 8.42 14.78
CA THR A 132 4.82 8.98 14.04
C THR A 132 4.65 10.51 14.18
N HIS A 133 5.59 11.18 14.84
CA HIS A 133 5.75 12.64 14.88
C HIS A 133 6.87 13.12 13.95
N GLY A 134 7.52 12.22 13.20
CA GLY A 134 8.58 12.54 12.26
C GLY A 134 9.95 12.72 12.89
N ILE A 135 10.14 12.30 14.15
CA ILE A 135 11.45 12.32 14.80
C ILE A 135 12.25 11.10 14.36
N PHE A 136 13.44 11.34 13.82
CA PHE A 136 14.38 10.29 13.43
C PHE A 136 14.75 9.42 14.64
N LEU A 137 14.77 8.10 14.43
CA LEU A 137 15.11 7.10 15.43
C LEU A 137 16.42 6.38 15.09
N SER A 138 16.47 5.74 13.93
CA SER A 138 17.65 5.03 13.45
C SER A 138 17.58 4.80 11.94
N VAL A 139 18.66 4.27 11.37
CA VAL A 139 18.71 3.85 9.97
C VAL A 139 19.52 2.56 9.87
N VAL A 140 19.14 1.68 8.97
CA VAL A 140 19.89 0.47 8.63
C VAL A 140 20.05 0.35 7.13
N THR A 141 21.15 -0.25 6.70
CA THR A 141 21.43 -0.59 5.30
C THR A 141 20.73 -1.91 4.93
N VAL A 142 20.08 -1.92 3.77
CA VAL A 142 19.35 -3.09 3.23
C VAL A 142 19.83 -3.38 1.80
N GLY A 143 19.24 -4.38 1.13
CA GLY A 143 19.60 -4.71 -0.25
C GLY A 143 19.29 -3.60 -1.27
N ALA A 144 19.61 -3.89 -2.53
CA ALA A 144 19.41 -2.96 -3.65
C ALA A 144 17.93 -2.72 -3.93
N LEU A 145 17.55 -1.46 -4.14
CA LEU A 145 16.18 -1.00 -4.40
C LEU A 145 15.13 -1.64 -3.46
N PRO A 146 15.10 -1.29 -2.17
CA PRO A 146 14.04 -1.75 -1.28
C PRO A 146 12.71 -1.13 -1.73
N ASP A 147 11.71 -1.92 -2.13
CA ASP A 147 10.45 -1.41 -2.72
C ASP A 147 9.17 -1.92 -2.03
N MET A 148 9.34 -2.51 -0.84
CA MET A 148 8.19 -2.90 -0.02
C MET A 148 8.59 -2.98 1.44
N LEU A 149 7.78 -2.43 2.34
CA LEU A 149 7.94 -2.60 3.79
C LEU A 149 6.74 -3.28 4.43
N THR A 150 7.00 -4.21 5.33
CA THR A 150 5.95 -4.76 6.18
C THR A 150 6.47 -5.18 7.55
N PHE A 151 5.72 -4.83 8.59
CA PHE A 151 5.95 -5.38 9.93
C PHE A 151 5.25 -6.73 10.05
N THR A 152 5.95 -7.69 10.66
CA THR A 152 5.31 -8.93 11.10
C THR A 152 4.16 -8.64 12.08
N PRO A 153 3.11 -9.49 12.15
CA PRO A 153 1.93 -9.23 12.99
C PRO A 153 2.23 -9.02 14.48
N ASN A 154 3.32 -9.59 14.98
CA ASN A 154 3.80 -9.42 16.35
C ASN A 154 4.84 -8.30 16.52
N GLY A 155 5.21 -7.61 15.45
CA GLY A 155 6.18 -6.50 15.45
C GLY A 155 7.63 -6.91 15.67
N ARG A 156 7.95 -8.20 15.73
CA ARG A 156 9.32 -8.66 16.00
C ARG A 156 10.28 -8.36 14.85
N PHE A 157 9.78 -8.42 13.62
CA PHE A 157 10.57 -8.16 12.42
C PHE A 157 9.89 -7.13 11.53
N LEU A 158 10.71 -6.31 10.89
CA LEU A 158 10.36 -5.60 9.66
C LEU A 158 11.02 -6.33 8.49
N LEU A 159 10.26 -6.52 7.41
CA LEU A 159 10.73 -7.16 6.19
C LEU A 159 10.74 -6.12 5.07
N THR A 160 11.78 -6.17 4.23
CA THR A 160 11.80 -5.47 2.95
C THR A 160 12.10 -6.42 1.80
N ALA A 161 11.36 -6.29 0.71
CA ALA A 161 11.75 -6.87 -0.56
C ALA A 161 12.72 -5.91 -1.24
N ASN A 162 13.90 -6.42 -1.60
CA ASN A 162 14.91 -5.68 -2.35
C ASN A 162 14.80 -6.18 -3.79
N GLU A 163 14.40 -5.32 -4.73
CA GLU A 163 14.05 -5.76 -6.09
C GLU A 163 15.25 -6.35 -6.83
N GLY A 164 16.45 -5.80 -6.61
CA GLY A 164 17.62 -6.17 -7.41
C GLY A 164 17.46 -5.79 -8.88
N GLN A 165 16.84 -4.64 -9.17
CA GLN A 165 16.61 -4.22 -10.55
C GLN A 165 17.95 -4.01 -11.29
N PRO A 166 18.10 -4.49 -12.53
CA PRO A 166 19.28 -4.21 -13.34
C PRO A 166 19.37 -2.74 -13.71
N ARG A 167 20.60 -2.26 -13.94
CA ARG A 167 20.80 -0.99 -14.65
C ARG A 167 20.15 -1.06 -16.03
N ALA A 168 19.75 0.11 -16.55
CA ALA A 168 19.10 0.22 -17.85
C ALA A 168 19.92 -0.35 -19.03
N ASP A 169 21.26 -0.39 -18.89
CA ASP A 169 22.17 -0.96 -19.88
C ASP A 169 22.44 -2.47 -19.69
N TYR A 170 21.85 -3.09 -18.65
CA TYR A 170 22.04 -4.49 -18.27
C TYR A 170 23.51 -4.89 -18.01
N LEU A 171 24.41 -3.93 -17.79
CA LEU A 171 25.81 -4.24 -17.49
C LEU A 171 26.02 -4.63 -16.02
N PHE A 172 25.08 -4.26 -15.16
CA PHE A 172 25.07 -4.64 -13.75
C PHE A 172 23.63 -4.98 -13.33
N ASP A 173 23.47 -6.20 -12.82
CA ASP A 173 22.19 -6.82 -12.45
C ASP A 173 22.39 -7.48 -11.07
N PRO A 174 22.13 -6.76 -9.97
CA PRO A 174 22.32 -7.30 -8.63
C PRO A 174 21.22 -8.31 -8.30
N GLU A 175 21.55 -9.36 -7.55
CA GLU A 175 20.54 -10.33 -7.12
C GLU A 175 19.46 -9.68 -6.23
N GLY A 176 18.20 -10.03 -6.50
CA GLY A 176 17.09 -9.73 -5.61
C GLY A 176 17.26 -10.40 -4.24
N SER A 177 16.68 -9.82 -3.20
CA SER A 177 16.79 -10.39 -1.85
C SER A 177 15.68 -9.91 -0.92
N ILE A 178 15.65 -10.45 0.30
CA ILE A 178 14.78 -9.97 1.38
C ILE A 178 15.69 -9.54 2.54
N SER A 179 15.56 -8.30 3.00
CA SER A 179 16.19 -7.90 4.27
C SER A 179 15.20 -8.07 5.42
N ILE A 180 15.66 -8.71 6.49
CA ILE A 180 14.91 -9.00 7.70
C ILE A 180 15.56 -8.20 8.82
N VAL A 181 14.86 -7.20 9.33
CA VAL A 181 15.33 -6.36 10.44
C VAL A 181 14.73 -6.87 11.74
N ASP A 182 15.57 -7.31 12.68
CA ASP A 182 15.12 -7.71 14.03
C ASP A 182 14.86 -6.46 14.89
N MET A 183 13.59 -6.27 15.27
CA MET A 183 13.13 -5.10 16.02
C MET A 183 13.33 -5.27 17.54
N ALA A 184 13.96 -6.35 18.01
CA ALA A 184 14.06 -6.67 19.44
C ALA A 184 14.76 -5.58 20.29
N ALA A 185 15.73 -4.87 19.72
CA ALA A 185 16.41 -3.75 20.39
C ALA A 185 15.55 -2.48 20.45
N GLY A 186 14.44 -2.44 19.71
CA GLY A 186 13.60 -1.27 19.51
C GLY A 186 14.11 -0.36 18.39
N ALA A 187 13.18 0.31 17.71
CA ALA A 187 13.48 1.08 16.50
C ALA A 187 14.52 2.21 16.70
N ALA A 188 14.72 2.71 17.91
CA ALA A 188 15.72 3.75 18.19
C ALA A 188 17.15 3.23 18.37
N SER A 189 17.35 1.90 18.41
CA SER A 189 18.65 1.28 18.69
C SER A 189 19.12 0.34 17.58
N LEU A 190 18.43 0.31 16.45
CA LEU A 190 18.79 -0.57 15.33
C LEU A 190 20.08 -0.12 14.67
N THR A 191 20.86 -1.11 14.26
CA THR A 191 22.10 -0.99 13.50
C THR A 191 22.10 -2.00 12.36
N ASP A 192 23.10 -1.92 11.48
CA ASP A 192 23.28 -2.91 10.40
C ASP A 192 23.46 -4.35 10.93
N ALA A 193 23.86 -4.53 12.19
CA ALA A 193 23.98 -5.86 12.81
C ALA A 193 22.62 -6.54 13.07
N ASP A 194 21.53 -5.76 13.07
CA ASP A 194 20.16 -6.26 13.25
C ASP A 194 19.51 -6.69 11.92
N VAL A 195 20.23 -6.53 10.80
CA VAL A 195 19.76 -6.89 9.46
C VAL A 195 20.31 -8.25 9.05
N THR A 196 19.41 -9.16 8.69
CA THR A 196 19.74 -10.41 8.01
C THR A 196 19.22 -10.39 6.58
N THR A 197 20.07 -10.66 5.60
CA THR A 197 19.68 -10.74 4.19
C THR A 197 19.48 -12.20 3.77
N ALA A 198 18.27 -12.52 3.29
CA ALA A 198 17.96 -13.77 2.63
C ALA A 198 18.04 -13.59 1.11
N GLY A 199 18.98 -14.28 0.47
CA GLY A 199 19.12 -14.32 -1.00
C GLY A 199 18.49 -15.57 -1.61
N PHE A 200 18.57 -15.67 -2.94
CA PHE A 200 17.93 -16.74 -3.71
C PHE A 200 18.90 -17.69 -4.44
N THR A 201 20.21 -17.51 -4.32
CA THR A 201 21.24 -18.33 -5.01
C THR A 201 21.07 -19.84 -4.84
N ALA A 202 20.58 -20.30 -3.68
CA ALA A 202 20.32 -21.71 -3.43
C ALA A 202 19.29 -22.33 -4.40
N PHE A 203 18.46 -21.52 -5.06
CA PHE A 203 17.49 -21.98 -6.05
C PHE A 203 18.06 -22.12 -7.46
N ASN A 204 19.26 -21.58 -7.75
CA ASN A 204 19.88 -21.67 -9.08
C ASN A 204 20.17 -23.11 -9.52
N SER A 205 20.39 -24.02 -8.57
CA SER A 205 20.61 -25.44 -8.83
C SER A 205 19.38 -26.31 -8.54
N THR A 206 18.23 -25.71 -8.25
CA THR A 206 17.02 -26.42 -7.82
C THR A 206 15.94 -26.33 -8.90
N PRO A 207 15.27 -27.44 -9.29
CA PRO A 207 14.10 -27.36 -10.15
C PRO A 207 13.01 -26.49 -9.51
N ILE A 208 12.64 -25.40 -10.18
CA ILE A 208 11.55 -24.52 -9.79
C ILE A 208 10.26 -24.85 -10.56
N ASP A 209 9.13 -24.32 -10.11
CA ASP A 209 7.86 -24.44 -10.83
C ASP A 209 8.06 -23.95 -12.28
N PRO A 210 7.72 -24.75 -13.29
CA PRO A 210 7.94 -24.38 -14.70
C PRO A 210 7.12 -23.15 -15.16
N ARG A 211 6.19 -22.67 -14.35
CA ARG A 211 5.47 -21.41 -14.57
C ARG A 211 6.27 -20.17 -14.17
N ILE A 212 7.33 -20.34 -13.37
CA ILE A 212 8.25 -19.26 -13.03
C ILE A 212 9.14 -18.99 -14.24
N ARG A 213 9.14 -17.74 -14.70
CA ARG A 213 9.88 -17.33 -15.88
C ARG A 213 11.25 -16.80 -15.47
N VAL A 214 12.30 -17.48 -15.91
CA VAL A 214 13.67 -16.94 -15.92
C VAL A 214 13.86 -16.17 -17.23
N PHE A 215 14.19 -14.88 -17.15
CA PHE A 215 14.33 -14.02 -18.33
C PHE A 215 15.39 -12.94 -18.12
N GLY A 216 15.95 -12.46 -19.22
CA GLY A 216 17.00 -11.43 -19.22
C GLY A 216 18.38 -12.00 -19.61
N PRO A 217 19.30 -11.16 -20.11
CA PRO A 217 20.66 -11.59 -20.44
C PRO A 217 21.38 -12.15 -19.21
N GLY A 218 21.88 -13.39 -19.29
CA GLY A 218 22.63 -14.01 -18.18
C GLY A 218 21.81 -14.38 -16.94
N SER A 219 20.48 -14.30 -17.03
CA SER A 219 19.57 -14.52 -15.89
C SER A 219 19.69 -15.91 -15.25
N SER A 220 19.49 -15.92 -13.93
CA SER A 220 19.40 -17.12 -13.11
C SER A 220 18.03 -17.20 -12.43
N VAL A 221 17.84 -18.15 -11.51
CA VAL A 221 16.62 -18.17 -10.68
C VAL A 221 16.66 -17.06 -9.63
N ALA A 222 17.86 -16.81 -9.10
CA ALA A 222 18.17 -15.66 -8.27
C ALA A 222 18.36 -14.40 -9.11
#